data_AF-A0A0H3A832-F1
#
_entry.id   AF-A0A0H3A832-F1
#
_cell.length_a   1.000
_cell.length_b   1.000
_cell.length_c   1.000
_cell.angle_alpha   90.00
_cell.angle_beta   90.00
_cell.angle_gamma   90.00
#
_symmetry.space_group_name_H-M   'P 1'
#
loop_
_entity.id
_entity.type
_entity.pdbx_description
1 polymer ?
#
loop_
_entity_poly.entity_id
_entity_poly.type
_entity_poly.pdbx_seq_one_letter_code
_entity_poly.pdbx_strand_id
1 'polypeptide(L)'
;MKRLASLVATFAFCLAAWPTQVEARVPEDRLAACSAYAQLELASMYGAPVSLTLYNDENARLVERGEVVDGLYLREQVEIDGLLRLPDGSEQLVHCTCGLTSPGEPVGLRCVPRSQGPVQGGQRR
;
A
#
# COMPACT_ATOMS: atom_id res chain seq x y z
N MET A 1 36.17 7.94 -53.78
CA MET A 1 35.38 6.70 -53.59
C MET A 1 35.24 6.44 -52.10
N LYS A 2 34.01 6.54 -51.58
CA LYS A 2 33.64 6.48 -50.17
C LYS A 2 33.37 5.03 -49.78
N ARG A 3 34.06 4.47 -48.77
CA ARG A 3 33.58 3.34 -47.96
C ARG A 3 34.15 3.48 -46.54
N LEU A 4 33.53 4.35 -45.76
CA LEU A 4 33.72 4.43 -44.32
C LEU A 4 32.90 3.31 -43.67
N ALA A 5 33.53 2.68 -42.68
CA ALA A 5 33.06 1.53 -41.92
C ALA A 5 31.63 1.73 -41.40
N SER A 6 30.73 0.83 -41.80
CA SER A 6 29.41 0.69 -41.19
C SER A 6 29.59 -0.13 -39.91
N LEU A 7 29.79 0.58 -38.80
CA LEU A 7 29.81 0.01 -37.46
C LEU A 7 28.39 -0.21 -36.98
N VAL A 8 28.13 -1.47 -36.62
CA VAL A 8 26.94 -2.01 -35.99
C VAL A 8 26.61 -1.26 -34.70
N ALA A 9 25.38 -0.78 -34.55
CA ALA A 9 24.81 -0.46 -33.24
C ALA A 9 23.28 -0.59 -33.32
N THR A 10 22.81 -1.83 -33.30
CA THR A 10 21.42 -2.18 -33.03
C THR A 10 21.13 -1.82 -31.57
N PHE A 11 20.74 -0.58 -31.30
CA PHE A 11 20.27 -0.17 -29.98
C PHE A 11 18.88 -0.77 -29.77
N ALA A 12 18.86 -1.95 -29.16
CA ALA A 12 17.69 -2.53 -28.52
C ALA A 12 17.28 -1.62 -27.36
N PHE A 13 16.42 -0.64 -27.62
CA PHE A 13 15.71 0.06 -26.57
C PHE A 13 14.57 -0.85 -26.11
N CYS A 14 14.89 -1.75 -25.16
CA CYS A 14 13.90 -2.33 -24.28
C CYS A 14 13.21 -1.15 -23.58
N LEU A 15 12.04 -0.75 -24.09
CA LEU A 15 11.07 0.03 -23.33
C LEU A 15 10.64 -0.87 -22.18
N ALA A 16 11.41 -0.80 -21.09
CA ALA A 16 10.99 -1.28 -19.80
C ALA A 16 9.57 -0.76 -19.58
N ALA A 17 8.64 -1.68 -19.36
CA ALA A 17 7.32 -1.36 -18.85
C ALA A 17 7.53 -0.71 -17.49
N TRP A 18 7.65 0.62 -17.49
CA TRP A 18 7.59 1.40 -16.28
C TRP A 18 6.13 1.32 -15.82
N PRO A 19 5.83 0.84 -14.60
CA PRO A 19 4.50 1.04 -14.06
C PRO A 19 4.28 2.56 -13.99
N THR A 20 3.41 3.04 -14.86
CA THR A 20 3.00 4.43 -14.98
C THR A 20 2.24 4.81 -13.72
N GLN A 21 2.60 5.97 -13.17
CA GLN A 21 1.91 6.68 -12.09
C GLN A 21 2.10 6.08 -10.69
N VAL A 22 3.21 6.47 -10.06
CA VAL A 22 3.26 6.55 -8.59
C VAL A 22 2.45 7.80 -8.21
N GLU A 23 1.14 7.66 -8.06
CA GLU A 23 0.31 8.68 -7.41
C GLU A 23 0.78 8.72 -5.95
N ALA A 24 1.59 9.74 -5.61
CA ALA A 24 2.32 9.81 -4.33
C ALA A 24 1.43 10.01 -3.09
N ARG A 25 0.09 10.01 -3.26
CA ARG A 25 -0.90 9.93 -2.19
C ARG A 25 -2.05 9.06 -2.63
N VAL A 26 -2.50 8.21 -1.71
CA VAL A 26 -3.70 7.41 -1.89
C VAL A 26 -4.89 8.38 -1.93
N PRO A 27 -5.80 8.26 -2.92
CA PRO A 27 -7.02 9.06 -2.97
C PRO A 27 -7.85 8.93 -1.69
N GLU A 28 -8.49 10.01 -1.25
CA GLU A 28 -9.21 10.05 0.03
C GLU A 28 -10.37 9.05 0.10
N ASP A 29 -11.05 8.78 -1.02
CA ASP A 29 -12.13 7.80 -1.11
C ASP A 29 -11.61 6.37 -0.89
N ARG A 30 -10.47 6.03 -1.49
CA ARG A 30 -9.80 4.73 -1.30
C ARG A 30 -9.31 4.56 0.13
N LEU A 31 -8.71 5.62 0.69
CA LEU A 31 -8.23 5.63 2.05
C LEU A 31 -9.38 5.47 3.06
N ALA A 32 -10.50 6.18 2.85
CA ALA A 32 -11.69 6.07 3.68
C ALA A 32 -12.29 4.66 3.64
N ALA A 33 -12.42 4.08 2.44
CA ALA A 33 -12.88 2.70 2.29
C ALA A 33 -11.98 1.70 3.03
N CYS A 34 -10.66 1.80 2.83
CA CYS A 34 -9.69 0.92 3.50
C CYS A 34 -9.65 1.11 5.02
N SER A 35 -9.74 2.33 5.53
CA SER A 35 -9.77 2.59 6.98
C SER A 35 -11.02 2.05 7.65
N ALA A 36 -12.20 2.24 7.03
CA ALA A 36 -13.45 1.70 7.54
C ALA A 36 -13.44 0.16 7.56
N TYR A 37 -12.97 -0.46 6.48
CA TYR A 37 -12.82 -1.91 6.41
C TYR A 37 -11.80 -2.43 7.42
N ALA A 38 -10.65 -1.75 7.55
CA ALA A 38 -9.62 -2.14 8.49
C ALA A 38 -10.12 -2.15 9.93
N GLN A 39 -10.92 -1.15 10.31
CA GLN A 39 -11.48 -1.06 11.64
C GLN A 39 -12.40 -2.25 11.98
N LEU A 40 -13.18 -2.74 11.00
CA LEU A 40 -14.04 -3.92 11.16
C LEU A 40 -13.22 -5.21 11.28
N GLU A 41 -12.29 -5.44 10.35
CA GLU A 41 -11.44 -6.63 10.33
C GLU A 41 -10.57 -6.73 11.58
N LEU A 42 -9.94 -5.63 11.98
CA LEU A 42 -9.10 -5.59 13.19
C LEU A 42 -9.92 -5.81 14.45
N ALA A 43 -11.14 -5.27 14.54
CA ALA A 43 -12.02 -5.52 15.68
C ALA A 43 -12.43 -6.99 15.76
N SER A 44 -12.63 -7.65 14.62
CA SER A 44 -12.89 -9.09 14.55
C SER A 44 -11.66 -9.93 14.95
N MET A 45 -10.45 -9.50 14.58
CA MET A 45 -9.21 -10.25 14.87
C MET A 45 -8.72 -10.07 16.31
N TYR A 46 -8.71 -8.83 16.82
CA TYR A 46 -8.09 -8.49 18.10
C TYR A 46 -9.10 -8.22 19.23
N GLY A 47 -10.38 -8.05 18.88
CA GLY A 47 -11.41 -7.59 19.82
C GLY A 47 -11.43 -6.07 19.97
N ALA A 48 -12.56 -5.55 20.45
CA ALA A 48 -12.70 -4.13 20.78
C ALA A 48 -12.27 -3.85 22.23
N PRO A 49 -11.68 -2.67 22.53
CA PRO A 49 -11.41 -1.56 21.62
C PRO A 49 -10.08 -1.74 20.86
N VAL A 50 -10.13 -1.59 19.54
CA VAL A 50 -8.95 -1.50 18.68
C VAL A 50 -9.08 -0.25 17.81
N SER A 51 -7.97 0.37 17.44
CA SER A 51 -7.98 1.48 16.49
C SER A 51 -6.77 1.46 15.58
N LEU A 52 -6.98 1.79 14.31
CA LEU A 52 -5.92 1.98 13.33
C LEU A 52 -5.92 3.42 12.82
N THR A 53 -4.77 4.10 12.96
CA THR A 53 -4.53 5.39 12.29
C THR A 53 -3.66 5.14 11.07
N LEU A 54 -4.15 5.44 9.87
CA LEU A 54 -3.39 5.32 8.62
C LEU A 54 -2.65 6.62 8.29
N TYR A 55 -1.42 6.50 7.80
CA TYR A 55 -0.54 7.61 7.43
C TYR A 55 -0.46 7.75 5.91
N ASN A 56 -1.24 8.66 5.34
CA ASN A 56 -1.19 8.98 3.90
C ASN A 56 -0.04 9.95 3.59
N ASP A 57 1.18 9.48 3.80
CA ASP A 57 2.43 10.19 3.53
C ASP A 57 3.07 9.73 2.20
N GLU A 58 4.33 10.12 1.97
CA GLU A 58 5.12 9.77 0.79
C GLU A 58 5.39 8.26 0.58
N ASN A 59 5.15 7.43 1.60
CA ASN A 59 5.28 5.99 1.53
C ASN A 59 3.96 5.30 1.15
N ALA A 60 2.83 6.02 1.22
CA ALA A 60 1.54 5.49 0.84
C ALA A 60 1.44 5.36 -0.69
N ARG A 61 0.93 4.22 -1.15
CA ARG A 61 0.87 3.89 -2.58
C ARG A 61 -0.47 3.28 -2.95
N LEU A 62 -0.97 3.66 -4.11
CA LEU A 62 -2.02 2.94 -4.81
C LEU A 62 -1.37 2.15 -5.95
N VAL A 63 -1.55 0.84 -5.94
CA VAL A 63 -0.93 -0.08 -6.90
C VAL A 63 -2.04 -0.74 -7.72
N GLU A 64 -1.97 -0.63 -9.04
CA GLU A 64 -2.84 -1.41 -9.94
C GLU A 64 -2.37 -2.88 -9.94
N ARG A 65 -3.29 -3.81 -9.70
CA ARG A 65 -3.01 -5.25 -9.61
C ARG A 65 -3.58 -6.00 -10.82
N GLY A 66 -4.87 -5.81 -11.12
CA GLY A 66 -5.53 -6.44 -12.27
C GLY A 66 -5.57 -7.97 -12.21
N GLU A 67 -5.81 -8.54 -11.03
CA GLU A 67 -5.78 -9.99 -10.79
C GLU A 67 -7.06 -10.50 -10.11
N VAL A 68 -7.29 -11.82 -10.12
CA VAL A 68 -8.44 -12.44 -9.44
C VAL A 68 -7.93 -13.18 -8.20
N VAL A 69 -8.44 -12.80 -7.02
CA VAL A 69 -8.11 -13.41 -5.73
C VAL A 69 -9.40 -13.95 -5.12
N ASP A 70 -9.45 -15.24 -4.80
CA ASP A 70 -10.61 -15.91 -4.18
C ASP A 70 -11.95 -15.66 -4.91
N GLY A 71 -11.91 -15.55 -6.24
CA GLY A 71 -13.09 -15.31 -7.08
C GLY A 71 -13.51 -13.84 -7.21
N LEU A 72 -12.77 -12.91 -6.60
CA LEU A 72 -13.00 -11.46 -6.68
C LEU A 72 -11.93 -10.81 -7.57
N TYR A 73 -12.36 -9.91 -8.46
CA TYR A 73 -11.44 -9.14 -9.30
C TYR A 73 -10.84 -7.98 -8.50
N LEU A 74 -9.57 -8.13 -8.15
CA LEU A 74 -8.74 -7.14 -7.48
C LEU A 74 -8.17 -6.17 -8.52
N ARG A 75 -8.70 -4.96 -8.55
CA ARG A 75 -8.25 -3.91 -9.48
C ARG A 75 -7.07 -3.16 -8.90
N GLU A 76 -7.21 -2.72 -7.65
CA GLU A 76 -6.31 -1.79 -6.96
C GLU A 76 -5.90 -2.37 -5.61
N GLN A 77 -4.72 -1.97 -5.13
CA GLN A 77 -4.26 -2.27 -3.78
C GLN A 77 -3.66 -1.01 -3.17
N VAL A 78 -4.15 -0.64 -2.00
CA VAL A 78 -3.56 0.41 -1.17
C VAL A 78 -2.48 -0.22 -0.30
N GLU A 79 -1.27 0.32 -0.35
CA GLU A 79 -0.14 -0.02 0.53
C GLU A 79 0.18 1.19 1.38
N ILE A 80 0.02 1.08 2.71
CA ILE A 80 0.04 2.24 3.60
C ILE A 80 0.48 1.87 5.00
N ASP A 81 1.25 2.73 5.64
CA ASP A 81 1.62 2.56 7.04
C ASP A 81 0.57 3.10 7.99
N GLY A 82 0.61 2.61 9.23
CA GLY A 82 -0.25 3.12 10.27
C GLY A 82 0.23 2.76 11.67
N LEU A 83 -0.49 3.29 12.65
CA LEU A 83 -0.35 2.95 14.06
C LEU A 83 -1.58 2.18 14.51
N LEU A 84 -1.36 0.92 14.84
CA LEU A 84 -2.34 0.04 15.44
C LEU A 84 -2.27 0.17 16.96
N ARG A 85 -3.40 0.46 17.59
CA ARG A 85 -3.55 0.42 19.05
C ARG A 85 -4.45 -0.74 19.43
N LEU A 86 -3.90 -1.65 20.24
CA LEU A 86 -4.56 -2.87 20.68
C LEU A 86 -5.40 -2.65 21.96
N PRO A 87 -6.30 -3.59 22.30
CA PRO A 87 -7.16 -3.48 23.49
C PRO A 87 -6.41 -3.40 24.82
N ASP A 88 -5.20 -3.96 24.89
CA ASP A 88 -4.31 -3.87 26.05
C ASP A 88 -3.64 -2.49 26.20
N GLY A 89 -3.91 -1.58 25.26
CA GLY A 89 -3.34 -0.24 25.20
C GLY A 89 -1.97 -0.18 24.54
N SER A 90 -1.41 -1.31 24.09
CA SER A 90 -0.15 -1.31 23.35
C SER A 90 -0.33 -0.69 21.96
N GLU A 91 0.73 -0.05 21.48
CA GLU A 91 0.77 0.59 20.17
C GLU A 91 1.86 -0.04 19.31
N GLN A 92 1.55 -0.28 18.03
CA GLN A 92 2.43 -0.94 17.08
C GLN A 92 2.37 -0.26 15.71
N LEU A 93 3.54 0.09 15.19
CA LEU A 93 3.67 0.50 13.79
C LEU A 93 3.43 -0.70 12.89
N VAL A 94 2.53 -0.54 11.92
CA VAL A 94 2.14 -1.57 10.97
C VAL A 94 2.24 -1.05 9.55
N HIS A 95 2.53 -1.95 8.62
CA HIS A 95 2.34 -1.75 7.19
C HIS A 95 1.11 -2.54 6.76
N CYS A 96 0.10 -1.85 6.24
CA CYS A 96 -1.17 -2.41 5.82
C CYS A 96 -1.27 -2.45 4.29
N THR A 97 -1.79 -3.57 3.80
CA THR A 97 -2.21 -3.74 2.41
C THR A 97 -3.72 -3.95 2.40
N CYS A 98 -4.42 -3.15 1.61
CA CYS A 98 -5.87 -3.18 1.48
C CYS A 98 -6.23 -3.38 0.00
N GLY A 99 -6.86 -4.50 -0.31
CA GLY A 99 -7.27 -4.84 -1.67
C GLY A 99 -8.62 -4.24 -2.02
N LEU A 100 -8.75 -3.68 -3.22
CA LEU A 100 -9.95 -3.01 -3.72
C LEU A 100 -10.42 -3.63 -5.04
N THR A 101 -11.73 -3.90 -5.15
CA THR A 101 -12.37 -4.33 -6.40
C THR A 101 -12.58 -3.17 -7.35
N SER A 102 -13.14 -3.44 -8.53
CA SER A 102 -13.82 -2.40 -9.33
C SER A 102 -15.32 -2.48 -9.01
N PRO A 103 -15.94 -1.46 -8.39
CA PRO A 103 -15.61 -0.03 -8.49
C PRO A 103 -14.74 0.59 -7.36
N GLY A 104 -14.31 -0.20 -6.37
CA GLY A 104 -13.44 0.26 -5.29
C GLY A 104 -13.82 -0.28 -3.92
N GLU A 105 -14.50 -1.42 -3.86
CA GLU A 105 -14.93 -1.99 -2.58
C GLU A 105 -13.78 -2.77 -1.94
N PRO A 106 -13.54 -2.62 -0.63
CA PRO A 106 -12.46 -3.33 0.05
C PRO A 106 -12.81 -4.82 0.20
N VAL A 107 -11.86 -5.69 -0.15
CA VAL A 107 -12.06 -7.16 -0.18
C VAL A 107 -10.99 -7.94 0.58
N GLY A 108 -9.98 -7.26 1.09
CA GLY A 108 -8.94 -7.90 1.88
C GLY A 108 -8.10 -6.89 2.62
N LEU A 109 -7.70 -7.24 3.83
CA LEU A 109 -6.78 -6.46 4.65
C LEU A 109 -5.68 -7.37 5.17
N ARG A 110 -4.45 -6.91 5.05
CA ARG A 110 -3.32 -7.51 5.76
C ARG A 110 -2.45 -6.42 6.34
N CYS A 111 -2.42 -6.31 7.66
CA CYS A 111 -1.52 -5.44 8.40
C CYS A 111 -0.42 -6.28 9.05
N VAL A 112 0.83 -5.96 8.73
CA VAL A 112 2.01 -6.63 9.30
C VAL A 112 2.78 -5.64 10.17
N PRO A 113 3.32 -6.06 11.32
CA PRO A 113 4.24 -5.25 12.09
C PRO A 113 5.39 -4.73 11.22
N ARG A 114 5.66 -3.42 11.29
CA ARG A 114 6.95 -2.91 10.86
C ARG A 114 7.99 -3.43 11.87
N SER A 115 8.99 -4.17 11.40
CA SER A 115 10.13 -4.54 12.25
C SER A 115 10.74 -3.26 12.83
N GLN A 116 10.61 -3.10 14.15
CA GLN A 116 10.84 -1.84 14.86
C GLN A 116 12.22 -1.24 14.58
N GLY A 117 12.26 0.04 14.18
CA GLY A 117 13.01 1.00 14.99
C GLY A 117 12.11 1.42 16.16
N PRO A 118 12.62 1.64 17.38
CA PRO A 118 11.79 2.03 18.51
C PRO A 118 11.10 3.37 18.21
N VAL A 119 9.79 3.44 18.50
CA VAL A 119 9.08 4.71 18.61
C VAL A 119 9.67 5.43 19.83
N GLN A 120 10.66 6.30 19.61
CA GLN A 120 11.10 7.21 20.65
C GLN A 120 9.92 8.10 20.98
N GLY A 121 9.31 7.82 22.14
CA GLY A 121 8.27 8.64 22.72
C GLY A 121 8.69 10.09 22.67
N GLY A 122 7.93 10.89 21.91
CA GLY A 122 8.10 12.32 21.81
C GLY A 122 8.08 12.92 23.20
N GLN A 123 9.27 13.29 23.66
CA GLN A 123 9.54 14.00 24.89
C GLN A 123 8.79 15.35 24.83
N ARG A 124 7.62 15.42 25.45
CA ARG A 124 6.99 16.69 25.79
C ARG A 124 7.86 17.34 26.86
N ARG A 125 8.66 18.33 26.45
CA ARG A 125 9.10 19.41 27.34
C ARG A 125 8.02 20.48 27.37
#